data_AF-A0A2E2C4Y9-F1
#
_entry.id   AF-A0A2E2C4Y9-F1
#
_cell.length_a   1.000
_cell.length_b   1.000
_cell.length_c   1.000
_cell.angle_alpha   90.00
_cell.angle_beta   90.00
_cell.angle_gamma   90.00
#
_symmetry.space_group_name_H-M   'P 1'
#
loop_
_entity.id
_entity.type
_entity.pdbx_description
1 polymer ?
#
loop_
_entity_poly.entity_id
_entity_poly.type
_entity_poly.pdbx_seq_one_letter_code
_entity_poly.pdbx_strand_id
1 'polypeptide(L)'
;MKPKTSNRIQASQSDRSSAAFHTGFTLVEMIVSVALVLLMMLMFTEIFQILSGSMTTQRGISENDQRERLLVTVMQADLDNRTFQYLLPFANYIDFTTPPGTKPASTDPRSPEYYKADRKGYFYISENDPNDDTDDILQFTVSTFSDPSQDDDTEGFYYGRANMNHSFIPTAYKNLTNHPNQPDADDGRIVADGTSQSSAVEVSYFLRGSNLYRRELLIREPLTVTGVTDSQPQTSNGIPYFLRPGGSIPDPLYSDDEHADCNFWRDFDFSAFRYETPPSGSGIFSARLHDLTDLDNSSPSTDYFPLGRPHYRFGFNHATGLSREYMTSSSASNPQLFIGRFTHEETSHVNFNYPQDLMPVSLGGGGNPMDPTGPNLVVNSETRVVEMLKNGPRRSEDLVLANVRSFDIKVFDDRYQDFVDIGDPALPVTARFAAGAKQNAEAGNTEWKNVFDTWHPATSVASDFDPPYPMLSDSAGLPVYDLTDQGTEHYPSPLTAIRILVRYEDPTSGQVRQMTLIHPLRSRSEE
;
A
#
# COMPACT_ATOMS: atom_id res chain seq x y z
N MET A 1 19.77 -19.48 95.08
CA MET A 1 18.97 -18.32 95.52
C MET A 1 19.52 -17.77 96.83
N LYS A 2 20.41 -16.78 96.73
CA LYS A 2 20.88 -15.80 97.74
C LYS A 2 22.01 -14.95 97.10
N PRO A 3 22.33 -13.78 97.66
CA PRO A 3 22.88 -12.59 96.97
C PRO A 3 24.41 -12.45 97.06
N LYS A 4 24.98 -11.42 96.43
CA LYS A 4 26.19 -10.67 96.85
C LYS A 4 26.37 -9.44 95.91
N THR A 5 26.09 -8.19 96.29
CA THR A 5 26.85 -7.22 97.10
C THR A 5 28.33 -7.01 96.77
N SER A 6 28.72 -5.73 96.85
CA SER A 6 30.05 -5.17 97.19
C SER A 6 30.96 -4.83 95.99
N ASN A 7 31.65 -3.70 95.91
CA ASN A 7 31.74 -2.50 96.74
C ASN A 7 32.38 -1.35 95.93
N ARG A 8 31.96 -0.14 96.29
CA ARG A 8 32.65 1.15 96.24
C ARG A 8 34.15 1.07 96.58
N ILE A 9 35.02 1.75 95.83
CA ILE A 9 36.10 2.64 96.33
C ILE A 9 36.38 3.76 95.30
N GLN A 10 36.33 5.01 95.77
CA GLN A 10 36.80 6.22 95.11
C GLN A 10 38.34 6.28 95.12
N ALA A 11 38.94 6.80 94.05
CA ALA A 11 40.23 7.48 94.16
C ALA A 11 40.22 8.72 93.25
N SER A 12 40.36 9.88 93.88
CA SER A 12 40.57 11.18 93.27
C SER A 12 41.99 11.31 92.70
N GLN A 13 42.15 12.05 91.61
CA GLN A 13 43.23 13.04 91.32
C GLN A 13 43.23 13.32 89.80
N SER A 14 42.75 14.50 89.39
CA SER A 14 43.52 15.73 89.15
C SER A 14 44.37 15.71 87.87
N ASP A 15 43.95 16.55 86.92
CA ASP A 15 44.68 17.21 85.84
C ASP A 15 45.72 16.44 85.02
N ARG A 16 45.42 16.29 83.72
CA ARG A 16 46.30 16.71 82.63
C ARG A 16 45.55 16.75 81.31
N SER A 17 45.45 17.94 80.75
CA SER A 17 45.20 18.20 79.34
C SER A 17 46.19 17.42 78.47
N SER A 18 45.71 16.44 77.71
CA SER A 18 46.39 15.94 76.52
C SER A 18 45.51 16.31 75.34
N ALA A 19 45.98 17.29 74.59
CA ALA A 19 45.45 17.69 73.30
C ALA A 19 45.16 16.44 72.45
N ALA A 20 43.92 16.32 71.97
CA ALA A 20 43.61 15.42 70.87
C ALA A 20 44.44 15.89 69.68
N PHE A 21 45.50 15.15 69.35
CA PHE A 21 46.22 15.32 68.11
C PHE A 21 45.22 15.07 66.97
N HIS A 22 44.73 16.14 66.35
CA HIS A 22 44.31 16.08 64.96
C HIS A 22 45.56 15.73 64.15
N THR A 23 45.76 14.44 63.86
CA THR A 23 46.68 14.00 62.83
C THR A 23 46.18 14.59 61.51
N GLY A 24 46.76 15.71 61.10
CA GLY A 24 46.53 16.27 59.78
C GLY A 24 46.93 15.24 58.73
N PHE A 25 46.03 14.96 57.79
CA PHE A 25 46.32 14.08 56.67
C PHE A 25 47.58 14.56 55.97
N THR A 26 48.52 13.63 55.72
CA THR A 26 49.69 13.95 54.90
C THR A 26 49.21 14.30 53.49
N LEU A 27 49.94 15.19 52.80
CA LEU A 27 49.59 15.61 51.43
C LEU A 27 49.45 14.39 50.49
N VAL A 28 50.23 13.34 50.73
CA VAL A 28 50.14 12.05 50.02
C VAL A 28 48.81 11.35 50.31
N GLU A 29 48.34 11.27 51.55
CA GLU A 29 47.04 10.67 51.89
C GLU A 29 45.86 11.45 51.31
N MET A 30 45.91 12.78 51.28
CA MET A 30 44.86 13.57 50.63
C MET A 30 44.84 13.36 49.11
N ILE A 31 46.00 13.26 48.46
CA ILE A 31 46.06 12.99 47.02
C ILE A 31 45.59 11.56 46.71
N VAL A 32 46.01 10.56 47.51
CA VAL A 32 45.57 9.16 47.33
C VAL A 32 44.07 9.02 47.55
N SER A 33 43.52 9.70 48.56
CA SER A 33 42.07 9.67 48.85
C SER A 33 41.25 10.32 47.73
N VAL A 34 41.69 11.49 47.23
CA VAL A 34 41.02 12.15 46.08
C VAL A 34 41.15 11.31 44.82
N ALA A 35 42.32 10.73 44.55
CA ALA A 35 42.52 9.84 43.41
C ALA A 35 41.62 8.60 43.47
N LEU A 36 41.43 8.01 44.66
CA LEU A 36 40.53 6.87 44.86
C LEU A 36 39.06 7.26 44.64
N VAL A 37 38.63 8.40 45.16
CA VAL A 37 37.25 8.88 44.95
C VAL A 37 37.00 9.19 43.48
N LEU A 38 37.95 9.82 42.79
CA LEU A 38 37.85 10.07 41.35
C LEU A 38 37.83 8.77 40.54
N LEU A 39 38.63 7.76 40.91
CA LEU A 39 38.59 6.43 40.29
C LEU A 39 37.25 5.74 40.51
N MET A 40 36.69 5.81 41.73
CA MET A 40 35.38 5.23 42.03
C MET A 40 34.25 5.94 41.27
N MET A 41 34.30 7.28 41.17
CA MET A 41 33.34 8.04 40.36
C MET A 41 33.47 7.69 38.87
N LEU A 42 34.69 7.50 38.36
CA LEU A 42 34.91 7.13 36.97
C LEU A 42 34.38 5.73 36.67
N MET A 43 34.69 4.73 37.52
CA MET A 43 34.16 3.37 37.37
C MET A 43 32.63 3.33 37.46
N PHE A 44 32.03 4.11 38.36
CA PHE A 44 30.57 4.21 38.44
C PHE A 44 29.98 4.81 37.16
N THR A 45 30.60 5.87 36.63
CA THR A 45 30.14 6.50 35.39
C THR A 45 30.21 5.52 34.22
N GLU A 46 31.30 4.76 34.09
CA GLU A 46 31.46 3.73 33.05
C GLU A 46 30.39 2.64 33.15
N ILE A 47 30.13 2.12 34.36
CA ILE A 47 29.09 1.09 34.57
C ILE A 47 27.71 1.64 34.21
N PHE A 48 27.39 2.88 34.60
CA PHE A 48 26.11 3.51 34.26
C PHE A 48 25.96 3.73 32.76
N GLN A 49 27.04 4.10 32.06
CA GLN A 49 27.03 4.23 30.60
C GLN A 49 26.76 2.89 29.91
N ILE A 50 27.43 1.82 30.35
CA ILE A 50 27.22 0.46 29.79
C ILE A 50 25.78 -0.01 30.05
N LEU A 51 25.28 0.15 31.27
CA LEU A 51 23.92 -0.26 31.63
C LEU A 51 22.86 0.55 30.87
N SER A 52 23.05 1.86 30.75
CA SER A 52 22.12 2.72 30.01
C SER A 52 22.13 2.44 28.50
N GLY A 53 23.30 2.12 27.94
CA GLY A 53 23.42 1.69 26.55
C GLY A 53 22.68 0.37 26.31
N SER A 54 22.91 -0.62 27.18
CA SER A 54 22.25 -1.93 27.09
C SER A 54 20.71 -1.83 27.21
N MET A 55 20.21 -0.99 28.12
CA MET A 55 18.76 -0.81 28.30
C MET A 55 18.10 -0.14 27.07
N THR A 56 18.79 0.84 26.45
CA THR A 56 18.32 1.48 25.22
C THR A 56 18.27 0.50 24.06
N THR A 57 19.31 -0.31 23.87
CA THR A 57 19.35 -1.34 22.83
C THR A 57 18.29 -2.42 23.04
N GLN A 58 18.10 -2.89 24.27
CA GLN A 58 17.04 -3.89 24.57
C GLN A 58 15.65 -3.35 24.27
N ARG A 59 15.38 -2.08 24.61
CA ARG A 59 14.11 -1.44 24.29
C ARG A 59 13.92 -1.30 22.78
N GLY A 60 14.94 -0.85 22.06
CA GLY A 60 14.90 -0.73 20.60
C GLY A 60 14.63 -2.07 19.90
N ILE A 61 15.31 -3.13 20.34
CA ILE A 61 15.07 -4.49 19.83
C ILE A 61 13.61 -4.91 20.05
N SER A 62 13.04 -4.66 21.23
CA SER A 62 11.66 -5.03 21.54
C SER A 62 10.63 -4.23 20.72
N GLU A 63 10.86 -2.92 20.52
CA GLU A 63 9.97 -2.07 19.72
C GLU A 63 10.01 -2.48 18.24
N ASN A 64 11.18 -2.86 17.72
CA ASN A 64 11.32 -3.34 16.34
C ASN A 64 10.68 -4.71 16.11
N ASP A 65 10.84 -5.65 17.04
CA ASP A 65 10.17 -6.95 16.98
C ASP A 65 8.63 -6.81 17.02
N GLN A 66 8.11 -5.84 17.77
CA GLN A 66 6.68 -5.51 17.74
C GLN A 66 6.24 -4.97 16.37
N ARG A 67 7.03 -4.07 15.75
CA ARG A 67 6.73 -3.53 14.42
C ARG A 67 6.80 -4.60 13.33
N GLU A 68 7.78 -5.50 13.39
CA GLU A 68 7.91 -6.63 12.47
C GLU A 68 6.68 -7.53 12.55
N ARG A 69 6.25 -7.91 13.76
CA ARG A 69 5.04 -8.72 13.94
C ARG A 69 3.79 -8.01 13.44
N LEU A 70 3.68 -6.71 13.67
CA LEU A 70 2.57 -5.91 13.15
C LEU A 70 2.54 -5.94 11.63
N LEU A 71 3.69 -5.72 10.97
CA LEU A 71 3.81 -5.78 9.50
C LEU A 71 3.41 -7.16 8.97
N VAL A 72 3.95 -8.25 9.54
CA VAL A 72 3.58 -9.61 9.13
C VAL A 72 2.08 -9.84 9.29
N THR A 73 1.51 -9.44 10.43
CA THR A 73 0.08 -9.64 10.72
C THR A 73 -0.79 -8.88 9.73
N VAL A 74 -0.49 -7.61 9.46
CA VAL A 74 -1.26 -6.77 8.52
C VAL A 74 -1.13 -7.30 7.09
N MET A 75 0.09 -7.60 6.65
CA MET A 75 0.34 -8.10 5.29
C MET A 75 -0.31 -9.46 5.05
N GLN A 76 -0.22 -10.37 6.03
CA GLN A 76 -0.88 -11.67 5.95
C GLN A 76 -2.41 -11.51 5.93
N ALA A 77 -2.96 -10.64 6.80
CA ALA A 77 -4.40 -10.38 6.81
C ALA A 77 -4.90 -9.79 5.48
N ASP A 78 -4.17 -8.87 4.86
CA ASP A 78 -4.51 -8.35 3.54
C ASP A 78 -4.49 -9.48 2.49
N LEU A 79 -3.42 -10.27 2.46
CA LEU A 79 -3.25 -11.37 1.49
C LEU A 79 -4.30 -12.48 1.64
N ASP A 80 -4.70 -12.79 2.87
CA ASP A 80 -5.78 -13.74 3.16
C ASP A 80 -7.14 -13.20 2.68
N ASN A 81 -7.37 -11.90 2.86
CA ASN A 81 -8.60 -11.22 2.45
C ASN A 81 -8.62 -10.71 1.00
N ARG A 82 -7.65 -11.11 0.15
CA ARG A 82 -7.61 -10.67 -1.26
C ARG A 82 -8.92 -11.04 -1.98
N THR A 83 -9.45 -10.15 -2.82
CA THR A 83 -10.70 -10.46 -3.54
C THR A 83 -10.48 -11.40 -4.71
N PHE A 84 -9.27 -11.42 -5.27
CA PHE A 84 -8.87 -12.33 -6.34
C PHE A 84 -8.18 -13.55 -5.73
N GLN A 85 -8.97 -14.51 -5.27
CA GLN A 85 -8.53 -15.71 -4.57
C GLN A 85 -7.94 -16.76 -5.53
N TYR A 86 -8.55 -16.95 -6.70
CA TYR A 86 -8.05 -17.89 -7.72
C TYR A 86 -7.23 -17.15 -8.77
N LEU A 87 -5.91 -17.07 -8.60
CA LEU A 87 -4.99 -16.28 -9.44
C LEU A 87 -4.73 -16.88 -10.84
N LEU A 88 -5.81 -17.05 -11.58
CA LEU A 88 -5.86 -17.32 -13.00
C LEU A 88 -6.41 -16.07 -13.70
N PRO A 89 -5.56 -15.28 -14.40
CA PRO A 89 -6.00 -14.16 -15.24
C PRO A 89 -7.09 -14.60 -16.22
N PHE A 90 -8.03 -13.71 -16.51
CA PHE A 90 -9.03 -14.02 -17.51
C PHE A 90 -8.41 -14.05 -18.89
N ALA A 91 -8.86 -15.01 -19.69
CA ALA A 91 -8.68 -14.96 -21.12
C ALA A 91 -9.37 -13.71 -21.70
N ASN A 92 -8.77 -13.09 -22.72
CA ASN A 92 -9.46 -12.13 -23.56
C ASN A 92 -10.79 -12.73 -24.05
N TYR A 93 -11.86 -11.95 -23.92
CA TYR A 93 -13.18 -12.33 -24.36
C TYR A 93 -13.24 -12.34 -25.90
N ILE A 94 -12.95 -13.50 -26.50
CA ILE A 94 -13.09 -13.74 -27.94
C ILE A 94 -14.10 -14.87 -28.13
N ASP A 95 -15.11 -14.65 -28.97
CA ASP A 95 -16.03 -15.71 -29.37
C ASP A 95 -15.27 -16.79 -30.15
N PHE A 96 -15.53 -18.06 -29.85
CA PHE A 96 -14.91 -19.16 -30.57
C PHE A 96 -15.27 -19.13 -32.06
N THR A 97 -14.31 -19.47 -32.90
CA THR A 97 -14.41 -19.56 -34.36
C THR A 97 -14.90 -20.94 -34.79
N THR A 98 -14.81 -21.96 -33.93
CA THR A 98 -15.23 -23.34 -34.16
C THR A 98 -15.80 -23.97 -32.86
N PRO A 99 -17.13 -24.07 -32.68
CA PRO A 99 -18.19 -23.50 -33.52
C PRO A 99 -18.20 -21.96 -33.46
N PRO A 100 -18.42 -21.26 -34.59
CA PRO A 100 -18.44 -19.79 -34.64
C PRO A 100 -19.45 -19.19 -33.66
N GLY A 101 -19.06 -18.15 -32.92
CA GLY A 101 -19.94 -17.38 -32.03
C GLY A 101 -20.29 -18.09 -30.72
N THR A 102 -19.55 -19.14 -30.34
CA THR A 102 -19.78 -19.84 -29.06
C THR A 102 -18.82 -19.36 -27.99
N LYS A 103 -19.33 -19.12 -26.78
CA LYS A 103 -18.51 -18.78 -25.61
C LYS A 103 -17.91 -20.05 -25.00
N PRO A 104 -16.73 -20.00 -24.37
CA PRO A 104 -16.23 -21.11 -23.56
C PRO A 104 -17.27 -21.51 -22.50
N ALA A 105 -17.47 -22.82 -22.31
CA ALA A 105 -18.36 -23.34 -21.26
C ALA A 105 -17.94 -22.84 -19.88
N SER A 106 -18.85 -22.75 -18.91
CA SER A 106 -18.52 -22.25 -17.56
C SER A 106 -17.48 -23.09 -16.81
N THR A 107 -17.18 -24.29 -17.29
CA THR A 107 -16.16 -25.19 -16.77
C THR A 107 -14.80 -25.05 -17.47
N ASP A 108 -14.72 -24.29 -18.55
CA ASP A 108 -13.47 -24.01 -19.27
C ASP A 108 -12.71 -22.89 -18.51
N PRO A 109 -11.42 -23.06 -18.19
CA PRO A 109 -10.64 -22.06 -17.46
C PRO A 109 -10.55 -20.69 -18.17
N ARG A 110 -10.76 -20.66 -19.49
CA ARG A 110 -10.84 -19.42 -20.30
C ARG A 110 -12.18 -18.69 -20.13
N SER A 111 -13.22 -19.35 -19.63
CA SER A 111 -14.53 -18.74 -19.44
C SER A 111 -14.49 -17.72 -18.30
N PRO A 112 -15.10 -16.53 -18.45
CA PRO A 112 -15.30 -15.61 -17.34
C PRO A 112 -16.12 -16.19 -16.18
N GLU A 113 -16.95 -17.19 -16.45
CA GLU A 113 -17.79 -17.83 -15.43
C GLU A 113 -17.01 -18.84 -14.55
N TYR A 114 -15.83 -19.29 -14.97
CA TYR A 114 -15.01 -20.25 -14.24
C TYR A 114 -14.56 -19.68 -12.89
N TYR A 115 -14.93 -20.25 -11.74
CA TYR A 115 -14.61 -19.66 -10.43
C TYR A 115 -14.86 -18.15 -10.30
N LYS A 116 -15.94 -17.63 -10.92
CA LYS A 116 -16.22 -16.18 -10.93
C LYS A 116 -16.31 -15.53 -9.55
N ALA A 117 -16.72 -16.30 -8.53
CA ALA A 117 -16.83 -15.81 -7.16
C ALA A 117 -15.44 -15.50 -6.57
N ASP A 118 -14.41 -16.22 -7.01
CA ASP A 118 -13.05 -16.19 -6.50
C ASP A 118 -12.13 -15.31 -7.37
N ARG A 119 -12.65 -14.68 -8.44
CA ARG A 119 -11.89 -13.86 -9.41
C ARG A 119 -12.40 -12.42 -9.47
N LYS A 120 -12.59 -11.80 -8.32
CA LYS A 120 -13.07 -10.41 -8.18
C LYS A 120 -11.94 -9.43 -7.95
N GLY A 121 -12.09 -8.20 -8.43
CA GLY A 121 -11.09 -7.14 -8.29
C GLY A 121 -9.81 -7.46 -9.06
N TYR A 122 -8.64 -7.29 -8.44
CA TYR A 122 -7.37 -7.64 -9.08
C TYR A 122 -6.25 -7.97 -8.09
N PHE A 123 -5.19 -8.55 -8.63
CA PHE A 123 -3.92 -8.84 -7.98
C PHE A 123 -2.78 -8.57 -8.96
N TYR A 124 -1.84 -7.71 -8.56
CA TYR A 124 -0.77 -7.16 -9.38
C TYR A 124 0.56 -7.21 -8.63
N ILE A 125 1.60 -7.72 -9.29
CA ILE A 125 2.99 -7.68 -8.85
C ILE A 125 3.79 -7.02 -9.96
N SER A 126 4.60 -6.03 -9.61
CA SER A 126 5.63 -5.48 -10.47
C SER A 126 6.99 -5.83 -9.88
N GLU A 127 7.78 -6.62 -10.60
CA GLU A 127 9.18 -6.95 -10.25
C GLU A 127 10.16 -5.92 -10.83
N ASN A 128 9.76 -5.26 -11.93
CA ASN A 128 10.64 -4.33 -12.63
C ASN A 128 12.01 -4.90 -13.03
N ASP A 129 13.10 -4.57 -12.32
CA ASP A 129 14.43 -5.17 -12.54
C ASP A 129 14.60 -6.38 -11.61
N PRO A 130 14.67 -7.62 -12.13
CA PRO A 130 14.84 -8.83 -11.33
C PRO A 130 16.14 -8.89 -10.50
N ASN A 131 17.03 -7.92 -10.66
CA ASN A 131 18.28 -7.82 -9.91
C ASN A 131 18.26 -6.71 -8.83
N ASP A 132 17.17 -5.96 -8.71
CA ASP A 132 17.00 -4.88 -7.73
C ASP A 132 15.83 -5.15 -6.78
N ASP A 133 16.11 -5.75 -5.63
CA ASP A 133 15.15 -5.99 -4.54
C ASP A 133 14.48 -4.70 -3.96
N THR A 134 14.64 -3.52 -4.57
CA THR A 134 14.10 -2.23 -4.07
C THR A 134 13.04 -1.59 -4.93
N ASP A 135 12.78 -2.11 -6.14
CA ASP A 135 11.79 -1.57 -7.07
C ASP A 135 10.54 -2.44 -7.26
N ASP A 136 10.28 -3.34 -6.31
CA ASP A 136 9.08 -4.17 -6.30
C ASP A 136 7.81 -3.46 -5.81
N ILE A 137 6.68 -3.89 -6.37
CA ILE A 137 5.33 -3.46 -5.97
C ILE A 137 4.41 -4.66 -5.84
N LEU A 138 3.67 -4.70 -4.74
CA LEU A 138 2.51 -5.56 -4.59
C LEU A 138 1.26 -4.69 -4.50
N GLN A 139 0.29 -4.89 -5.37
CA GLN A 139 -0.96 -4.12 -5.35
C GLN A 139 -2.16 -5.02 -5.66
N PHE A 140 -3.20 -4.98 -4.84
CA PHE A 140 -4.36 -5.85 -4.99
C PHE A 140 -5.57 -5.29 -4.26
N THR A 141 -6.74 -5.82 -4.58
CA THR A 141 -7.97 -5.50 -3.85
C THR A 141 -8.23 -6.52 -2.75
N VAL A 142 -8.77 -6.03 -1.64
CA VAL A 142 -9.03 -6.79 -0.42
C VAL A 142 -10.49 -6.57 -0.03
N SER A 143 -11.15 -7.60 0.48
CA SER A 143 -12.48 -7.50 1.07
C SER A 143 -12.59 -8.43 2.26
N THR A 144 -13.17 -7.94 3.36
CA THR A 144 -13.37 -8.73 4.58
C THR A 144 -14.34 -9.87 4.41
N PHE A 145 -15.17 -9.83 3.35
CA PHE A 145 -16.04 -10.94 2.96
C PHE A 145 -15.37 -11.97 2.05
N SER A 146 -14.09 -11.78 1.70
CA SER A 146 -13.37 -12.71 0.81
C SER A 146 -12.79 -13.92 1.55
N ASP A 147 -12.44 -13.77 2.84
CA ASP A 147 -12.01 -14.89 3.68
C ASP A 147 -13.20 -15.51 4.44
N PRO A 148 -13.65 -16.73 4.09
CA PRO A 148 -14.75 -17.40 4.78
C PRO A 148 -14.33 -18.04 6.12
N SER A 149 -13.04 -18.08 6.44
CA SER A 149 -12.53 -18.61 7.72
C SER A 149 -12.63 -17.58 8.85
N GLN A 150 -12.80 -16.31 8.49
CA GLN A 150 -13.33 -15.31 9.39
C GLN A 150 -14.83 -15.59 9.56
N ASP A 151 -15.22 -16.09 10.73
CA ASP A 151 -16.63 -16.15 11.10
C ASP A 151 -17.25 -14.75 10.88
N ASP A 152 -18.49 -14.72 10.37
CA ASP A 152 -19.33 -13.54 10.00
C ASP A 152 -19.47 -12.46 11.12
N ASP A 153 -18.80 -12.66 12.26
CA ASP A 153 -18.81 -11.86 13.49
C ASP A 153 -17.54 -11.01 13.69
N THR A 154 -16.53 -11.05 12.81
CA THR A 154 -15.41 -10.08 12.88
C THR A 154 -15.76 -8.77 12.19
N GLU A 155 -15.99 -7.73 13.00
CA GLU A 155 -16.18 -6.30 12.66
C GLU A 155 -14.92 -5.67 12.01
N GLY A 156 -14.28 -6.36 11.07
CA GLY A 156 -13.15 -5.82 10.30
C GLY A 156 -13.69 -4.91 9.21
N PHE A 157 -13.72 -3.61 9.45
CA PHE A 157 -13.87 -2.62 8.38
C PHE A 157 -12.55 -1.89 8.20
N TYR A 158 -12.29 -1.47 6.96
CA TYR A 158 -11.22 -0.52 6.68
C TYR A 158 -11.75 0.89 6.88
N TYR A 159 -10.91 1.77 7.41
CA TYR A 159 -11.26 3.14 7.72
C TYR A 159 -10.39 4.11 6.94
N GLY A 160 -10.98 5.24 6.56
CA GLY A 160 -10.29 6.27 5.80
C GLY A 160 -10.92 7.63 6.02
N ARG A 161 -10.26 8.67 5.53
CA ARG A 161 -10.75 10.05 5.58
C ARG A 161 -11.90 10.25 4.58
N ALA A 162 -12.92 10.98 5.00
CA ALA A 162 -14.05 11.41 4.17
C ALA A 162 -14.50 12.84 4.55
N ASN A 163 -13.55 13.77 4.59
CA ASN A 163 -13.76 15.11 5.10
C ASN A 163 -14.58 15.98 4.13
N MET A 164 -15.87 16.15 4.45
CA MET A 164 -16.74 17.10 3.75
C MET A 164 -16.86 18.46 4.45
N ASN A 165 -16.11 18.70 5.52
CA ASN A 165 -16.30 19.87 6.38
C ASN A 165 -15.59 21.13 5.87
N HIS A 166 -15.85 21.50 4.62
CA HIS A 166 -15.28 22.69 4.00
C HIS A 166 -16.18 23.92 4.10
N SER A 167 -15.66 25.08 4.49
CA SER A 167 -16.47 26.27 4.79
C SER A 167 -17.27 26.80 3.61
N PHE A 168 -16.82 26.56 2.38
CA PHE A 168 -17.51 26.98 1.15
C PHE A 168 -18.67 26.05 0.77
N ILE A 169 -18.68 24.79 1.24
CA ILE A 169 -19.78 23.85 0.98
C ILE A 169 -20.98 24.28 1.85
N PRO A 170 -22.12 24.65 1.25
CA PRO A 170 -23.28 25.06 2.02
C PRO A 170 -23.72 24.00 3.03
N THR A 171 -24.04 24.42 4.25
CA THR A 171 -24.43 23.51 5.36
C THR A 171 -25.56 22.56 5.00
N ALA A 172 -26.47 22.97 4.09
CA ALA A 172 -27.53 22.11 3.59
C ALA A 172 -26.99 20.83 2.92
N TYR A 173 -25.90 20.93 2.16
CA TYR A 173 -25.25 19.82 1.47
C TYR A 173 -24.36 18.95 2.36
N LYS A 174 -23.91 19.50 3.50
CA LYS A 174 -23.18 18.74 4.54
C LYS A 174 -24.10 17.90 5.43
N ASN A 175 -25.39 18.17 5.41
CA ASN A 175 -26.33 17.44 6.25
C ASN A 175 -26.63 16.08 5.60
N LEU A 176 -25.97 15.04 6.11
CA LEU A 176 -26.13 13.65 5.65
C LEU A 176 -27.57 13.14 5.78
N THR A 177 -28.39 13.74 6.64
CA THR A 177 -29.83 13.41 6.73
C THR A 177 -30.58 13.79 5.44
N ASN A 178 -30.13 14.86 4.75
CA ASN A 178 -30.72 15.31 3.48
C ASN A 178 -29.99 14.74 2.26
N HIS A 179 -28.72 14.31 2.44
CA HIS A 179 -27.87 13.73 1.41
C HIS A 179 -27.21 12.46 1.94
N PRO A 180 -27.96 11.34 2.07
CA PRO A 180 -27.43 10.11 2.65
C PRO A 180 -26.40 9.41 1.74
N ASN A 181 -26.33 9.79 0.46
CA ASN A 181 -25.38 9.24 -0.49
C ASN A 181 -24.11 10.08 -0.56
N GLN A 182 -23.44 10.28 0.56
CA GLN A 182 -22.15 10.98 0.63
C GLN A 182 -21.09 10.06 1.24
N PRO A 183 -19.80 10.19 0.89
CA PRO A 183 -18.78 9.24 1.34
C PRO A 183 -18.69 9.10 2.87
N ASP A 184 -18.88 10.21 3.59
CA ASP A 184 -18.88 10.29 5.05
C ASP A 184 -20.11 9.61 5.71
N ALA A 185 -21.09 9.18 4.92
CA ALA A 185 -22.27 8.45 5.41
C ALA A 185 -22.15 6.94 5.23
N ASP A 186 -21.11 6.45 4.52
CA ASP A 186 -20.98 5.03 4.20
C ASP A 186 -20.73 4.16 5.45
N ASP A 187 -20.33 4.78 6.57
CA ASP A 187 -20.21 4.12 7.88
C ASP A 187 -21.53 4.03 8.67
N GLY A 188 -22.65 4.45 8.07
CA GLY A 188 -23.96 4.47 8.71
C GLY A 188 -24.21 5.65 9.64
N ARG A 189 -23.25 6.56 9.80
CA ARG A 189 -23.45 7.79 10.57
C ARG A 189 -24.12 8.85 9.70
N ILE A 190 -25.16 9.44 10.26
CA ILE A 190 -25.90 10.56 9.63
C ILE A 190 -25.37 11.93 10.08
N VAL A 191 -24.25 11.94 10.80
CA VAL A 191 -23.56 13.16 11.24
C VAL A 191 -22.14 13.08 10.71
N ALA A 192 -21.76 14.08 9.92
CA ALA A 192 -20.45 14.17 9.33
C ALA A 192 -19.37 14.22 10.43
N ASP A 193 -18.43 13.28 10.39
CA ASP A 193 -17.29 13.21 11.31
C ASP A 193 -15.93 13.18 10.59
N GLY A 194 -15.95 13.18 9.25
CA GLY A 194 -14.77 13.24 8.40
C GLY A 194 -14.08 11.89 8.24
N THR A 195 -14.75 10.81 8.63
CA THR A 195 -14.27 9.44 8.49
C THR A 195 -15.29 8.60 7.76
N SER A 196 -14.82 7.58 7.06
CA SER A 196 -15.69 6.61 6.44
C SER A 196 -15.10 5.22 6.59
N GLN A 197 -15.94 4.22 6.35
CA GLN A 197 -15.55 2.83 6.41
C GLN A 197 -15.98 2.09 5.14
N SER A 198 -15.29 1.01 4.85
CA SER A 198 -15.68 0.07 3.81
C SER A 198 -15.27 -1.35 4.17
N SER A 199 -16.04 -2.32 3.68
CA SER A 199 -15.63 -3.73 3.73
C SER A 199 -14.52 -4.07 2.74
N ALA A 200 -14.21 -3.19 1.77
CA ALA A 200 -13.25 -3.46 0.72
C ALA A 200 -12.33 -2.27 0.40
N VAL A 201 -11.09 -2.57 0.04
CA VAL A 201 -10.04 -1.58 -0.25
C VAL A 201 -9.15 -2.04 -1.39
N GLU A 202 -8.50 -1.08 -2.04
CA GLU A 202 -7.32 -1.28 -2.87
C GLU A 202 -6.08 -1.01 -2.01
N VAL A 203 -5.16 -1.98 -1.94
CA VAL A 203 -3.94 -1.91 -1.14
C VAL A 203 -2.72 -1.94 -2.06
N SER A 204 -1.72 -1.10 -1.80
CA SER A 204 -0.43 -1.11 -2.48
C SER A 204 0.73 -1.06 -1.49
N TYR A 205 1.68 -1.97 -1.65
CA TYR A 205 2.95 -2.02 -0.94
C TYR A 205 4.10 -1.70 -1.88
N PHE A 206 5.00 -0.82 -1.46
CA PHE A 206 6.19 -0.45 -2.23
C PHE A 206 7.26 0.17 -1.32
N LEU A 207 8.52 0.00 -1.69
CA LEU A 207 9.66 0.58 -1.00
C LEU A 207 10.08 1.90 -1.66
N ARG A 208 10.25 2.96 -0.88
CA ARG A 208 10.74 4.24 -1.41
C ARG A 208 11.58 5.01 -0.39
N GLY A 209 12.82 5.31 -0.74
CA GLY A 209 13.71 6.08 0.15
C GLY A 209 13.92 5.44 1.51
N SER A 210 14.13 4.12 1.52
CA SER A 210 14.27 3.30 2.73
C SER A 210 13.04 3.25 3.64
N ASN A 211 11.86 3.56 3.10
CA ASN A 211 10.59 3.47 3.79
C ASN A 211 9.66 2.53 3.02
N LEU A 212 9.13 1.50 3.69
CA LEU A 212 8.09 0.64 3.17
C LEU A 212 6.73 1.31 3.45
N TYR A 213 6.00 1.54 2.38
CA TYR A 213 4.67 2.14 2.41
C TYR A 213 3.61 1.09 2.22
N ARG A 214 2.44 1.33 2.81
CA ARG A 214 1.18 0.64 2.53
C ARG A 214 0.13 1.70 2.28
N ARG A 215 -0.28 1.82 1.02
CA ARG A 215 -1.34 2.74 0.60
C ARG A 215 -2.65 1.99 0.56
N GLU A 216 -3.66 2.51 1.26
CA GLU A 216 -5.03 1.99 1.24
C GLU A 216 -5.96 3.01 0.59
N LEU A 217 -6.89 2.51 -0.22
CA LEU A 217 -7.93 3.30 -0.85
C LEU A 217 -9.26 2.55 -0.72
N LEU A 218 -10.22 3.14 -0.02
CA LEU A 218 -11.56 2.60 0.21
C LEU A 218 -12.33 2.40 -1.10
N ILE A 219 -12.98 1.25 -1.23
CA ILE A 219 -13.99 1.01 -2.26
C ILE A 219 -15.34 1.34 -1.65
N ARG A 220 -16.14 2.16 -2.30
CA ARG A 220 -17.33 2.74 -1.69
C ARG A 220 -18.45 1.72 -1.44
N GLU A 221 -19.09 1.83 -0.29
CA GLU A 221 -20.27 1.04 0.09
C GLU A 221 -21.42 1.98 0.50
N PRO A 222 -22.14 2.57 -0.47
CA PRO A 222 -23.18 3.55 -0.17
C PRO A 222 -24.36 2.92 0.57
N LEU A 223 -24.93 3.66 1.53
CA LEU A 223 -26.12 3.23 2.27
C LEU A 223 -27.31 2.99 1.35
N THR A 224 -27.98 1.85 1.54
CA THR A 224 -29.17 1.46 0.78
C THR A 224 -30.43 2.18 1.30
N VAL A 225 -30.52 3.48 1.05
CA VAL A 225 -31.65 4.33 1.48
C VAL A 225 -32.61 4.62 0.31
N THR A 226 -33.91 4.72 0.59
CA THR A 226 -34.93 5.05 -0.42
C THR A 226 -34.61 6.41 -1.09
N GLY A 227 -34.44 6.40 -2.41
CA GLY A 227 -34.12 7.59 -3.21
C GLY A 227 -32.66 7.67 -3.67
N VAL A 228 -31.78 6.80 -3.18
CA VAL A 228 -30.43 6.62 -3.71
C VAL A 228 -30.50 5.59 -4.84
N THR A 229 -30.27 6.03 -6.08
CA THR A 229 -30.30 5.18 -7.29
C THR A 229 -28.95 5.06 -7.98
N ASP A 230 -27.94 5.76 -7.47
CA ASP A 230 -26.59 5.82 -8.01
C ASP A 230 -25.61 5.66 -6.84
N SER A 231 -24.54 4.90 -7.04
CA SER A 231 -23.48 4.74 -6.05
C SER A 231 -22.59 5.98 -5.93
N GLN A 232 -22.70 6.93 -6.85
CA GLN A 232 -21.88 8.14 -6.87
C GLN A 232 -22.44 9.25 -5.98
N PRO A 233 -21.60 9.98 -5.23
CA PRO A 233 -22.04 11.11 -4.42
C PRO A 233 -22.74 12.18 -5.25
N GLN A 234 -23.96 12.52 -4.85
CA GLN A 234 -24.81 13.49 -5.53
C GLN A 234 -25.55 14.38 -4.54
N THR A 235 -25.87 15.58 -5.01
CA THR A 235 -26.80 16.49 -4.30
C THR A 235 -28.24 15.96 -4.35
N SER A 236 -29.13 16.57 -3.56
CA SER A 236 -30.57 16.30 -3.58
C SER A 236 -31.20 16.57 -4.95
N ASN A 237 -30.53 17.34 -5.80
CA ASN A 237 -31.00 17.71 -7.13
C ASN A 237 -30.36 16.83 -8.22
N GLY A 238 -29.64 15.76 -7.85
CA GLY A 238 -29.00 14.82 -8.77
C GLY A 238 -27.71 15.33 -9.41
N ILE A 239 -27.14 16.42 -8.89
CA ILE A 239 -25.87 16.98 -9.38
C ILE A 239 -24.70 16.20 -8.76
N PRO A 240 -23.75 15.66 -9.55
CA PRO A 240 -22.57 14.99 -9.00
C PRO A 240 -21.74 15.90 -8.11
N TYR A 241 -21.24 15.36 -7.00
CA TYR A 241 -20.57 16.15 -5.96
C TYR A 241 -19.18 16.64 -6.38
N PHE A 242 -18.42 15.79 -7.09
CA PHE A 242 -17.03 16.03 -7.50
C PHE A 242 -16.92 16.55 -8.95
N LEU A 243 -17.90 17.31 -9.42
CA LEU A 243 -17.81 17.95 -10.74
C LEU A 243 -16.63 18.92 -10.80
N ARG A 244 -16.02 19.02 -11.99
CA ARG A 244 -15.09 20.11 -12.32
C ARG A 244 -15.86 21.37 -12.74
N PRO A 245 -15.41 22.59 -12.35
CA PRO A 245 -15.93 23.83 -12.91
C PRO A 245 -15.51 23.95 -14.37
N GLY A 246 -16.47 23.81 -15.28
CA GLY A 246 -16.28 24.00 -16.73
C GLY A 246 -16.84 25.31 -17.27
N GLY A 247 -17.24 26.25 -16.39
CA GLY A 247 -18.01 27.43 -16.80
C GLY A 247 -19.45 27.14 -17.22
N SER A 248 -19.97 25.94 -16.91
CA SER A 248 -21.33 25.50 -17.16
C SER A 248 -22.06 25.16 -15.86
N ILE A 249 -23.34 25.54 -15.80
CA ILE A 249 -24.27 25.25 -14.71
C ILE A 249 -24.57 23.75 -14.69
N PRO A 250 -24.58 23.10 -13.52
CA PRO A 250 -24.41 23.67 -12.18
C PRO A 250 -22.95 23.82 -11.73
N ASP A 251 -22.70 24.85 -10.90
CA ASP A 251 -21.40 25.08 -10.25
C ASP A 251 -20.98 23.85 -9.41
N PRO A 252 -19.70 23.48 -9.43
CA PRO A 252 -19.21 22.33 -8.69
C PRO A 252 -19.33 22.56 -7.18
N LEU A 253 -19.79 21.56 -6.43
CA LEU A 253 -19.85 21.68 -4.96
C LEU A 253 -18.50 21.47 -4.28
N TYR A 254 -17.63 20.72 -4.93
CA TYR A 254 -16.28 20.43 -4.47
C TYR A 254 -15.39 20.63 -5.67
N SER A 255 -14.49 21.61 -5.70
CA SER A 255 -13.48 21.78 -6.76
C SER A 255 -12.34 22.72 -6.38
N ASP A 256 -11.15 22.47 -6.95
CA ASP A 256 -9.92 23.23 -6.67
C ASP A 256 -9.85 24.58 -7.40
N ASP A 257 -10.37 24.67 -8.63
CA ASP A 257 -10.32 25.92 -9.42
C ASP A 257 -11.10 27.08 -8.76
N GLU A 258 -12.14 26.78 -7.99
CA GLU A 258 -12.89 27.79 -7.22
C GLU A 258 -12.29 28.02 -5.82
N HIS A 259 -11.63 27.02 -5.25
CA HIS A 259 -11.14 27.04 -3.87
C HIS A 259 -9.82 26.27 -3.81
N ALA A 260 -8.69 27.00 -3.85
CA ALA A 260 -7.31 26.49 -3.83
C ALA A 260 -6.94 25.63 -2.60
N ASP A 261 -7.90 25.31 -1.74
CA ASP A 261 -7.74 24.33 -0.72
C ASP A 261 -8.22 22.95 -1.22
N CYS A 262 -9.25 22.81 -2.06
CA CYS A 262 -9.84 21.50 -2.37
C CYS A 262 -8.86 20.56 -3.09
N ASN A 263 -8.56 19.44 -2.46
CA ASN A 263 -7.86 18.33 -3.11
C ASN A 263 -8.58 17.04 -2.75
N PHE A 264 -8.91 16.23 -3.75
CA PHE A 264 -9.63 14.96 -3.54
C PHE A 264 -8.90 14.06 -2.52
N TRP A 265 -7.63 13.74 -2.75
CA TRP A 265 -6.83 12.87 -1.87
C TRP A 265 -6.42 13.49 -0.53
N ARG A 266 -6.55 14.80 -0.38
CA ARG A 266 -6.36 15.45 0.92
C ARG A 266 -7.53 15.13 1.86
N ASP A 267 -8.73 15.04 1.30
CA ASP A 267 -9.98 14.99 2.04
C ASP A 267 -10.68 13.62 1.95
N PHE A 268 -10.37 12.79 0.95
CA PHE A 268 -11.00 11.50 0.71
C PHE A 268 -9.97 10.39 0.45
N ASP A 269 -10.14 9.25 1.12
CA ASP A 269 -9.31 8.05 0.96
C ASP A 269 -10.00 6.98 0.10
N PHE A 270 -10.70 7.36 -0.97
CA PHE A 270 -11.46 6.43 -1.80
C PHE A 270 -10.76 6.14 -3.13
N SER A 271 -10.73 4.87 -3.54
CA SER A 271 -10.29 4.52 -4.88
C SER A 271 -11.22 5.19 -5.89
N ALA A 272 -10.63 5.97 -6.78
CA ALA A 272 -11.37 6.83 -7.68
C ALA A 272 -10.60 7.07 -8.97
N PHE A 273 -11.35 7.28 -10.04
CA PHE A 273 -10.80 7.55 -11.36
C PHE A 273 -11.49 8.73 -12.02
N ARG A 274 -10.81 9.27 -13.03
CA ARG A 274 -11.30 10.42 -13.78
C ARG A 274 -12.36 9.96 -14.76
N TYR A 275 -13.59 10.45 -14.60
CA TYR A 275 -14.73 10.06 -15.40
C TYR A 275 -15.31 11.26 -16.17
N GLU A 276 -15.58 11.07 -17.46
CA GLU A 276 -16.32 12.04 -18.26
C GLU A 276 -17.82 11.86 -17.99
N THR A 277 -18.47 12.91 -17.51
CA THR A 277 -19.90 12.87 -17.18
C THR A 277 -20.73 12.79 -18.47
N PRO A 278 -21.75 11.92 -18.55
CA PRO A 278 -22.60 11.81 -19.71
C PRO A 278 -23.25 13.14 -20.10
N PRO A 279 -23.50 13.38 -21.40
CA PRO A 279 -23.17 12.51 -22.54
C PRO A 279 -21.65 12.46 -22.83
N SER A 280 -21.16 11.36 -23.39
CA SER A 280 -19.76 11.25 -23.83
C SER A 280 -19.40 12.37 -24.81
N GLY A 281 -18.20 12.93 -24.65
CA GLY A 281 -17.76 14.12 -25.39
C GLY A 281 -18.27 15.44 -24.80
N SER A 282 -18.89 15.44 -23.61
CA SER A 282 -19.30 16.66 -22.91
C SER A 282 -18.10 17.53 -22.52
N GLY A 283 -16.91 16.94 -22.35
CA GLY A 283 -15.74 17.60 -21.79
C GLY A 283 -15.88 17.94 -20.30
N ILE A 284 -16.95 17.46 -19.63
CA ILE A 284 -17.20 17.66 -18.21
C ILE A 284 -16.65 16.44 -17.47
N PHE A 285 -15.71 16.66 -16.55
CA PHE A 285 -15.06 15.58 -15.82
C PHE A 285 -15.37 15.66 -14.33
N SER A 286 -15.34 14.50 -13.68
CA SER A 286 -15.50 14.36 -12.23
C SER A 286 -14.64 13.22 -11.70
N ALA A 287 -14.36 13.27 -10.39
CA ALA A 287 -13.87 12.08 -9.69
C ALA A 287 -15.05 11.12 -9.48
N ARG A 288 -14.95 9.93 -10.09
CA ARG A 288 -15.87 8.83 -9.87
C ARG A 288 -15.23 7.85 -8.89
N LEU A 289 -15.93 7.55 -7.81
CA LEU A 289 -15.48 6.59 -6.80
C LEU A 289 -15.82 5.19 -7.26
N HIS A 290 -14.93 4.24 -7.00
CA HIS A 290 -15.26 2.83 -7.16
C HIS A 290 -16.24 2.38 -6.11
N ASP A 291 -17.17 1.50 -6.48
CA ASP A 291 -18.08 0.84 -5.54
C ASP A 291 -17.86 -0.69 -5.53
N LEU A 292 -18.55 -1.39 -4.63
CA LEU A 292 -18.42 -2.86 -4.53
C LEU A 292 -18.80 -3.62 -5.81
N THR A 293 -19.58 -3.02 -6.72
CA THR A 293 -19.93 -3.64 -8.01
C THR A 293 -18.78 -3.58 -9.00
N ASP A 294 -17.85 -2.62 -8.87
CA ASP A 294 -16.63 -2.52 -9.69
C ASP A 294 -15.60 -3.61 -9.34
N LEU A 295 -15.82 -4.42 -8.29
CA LEU A 295 -15.04 -5.64 -8.05
C LEU A 295 -15.45 -6.79 -8.97
N ASP A 296 -16.61 -6.72 -9.64
CA ASP A 296 -17.08 -7.80 -10.50
C ASP A 296 -16.35 -7.80 -11.86
N ASN A 297 -15.66 -8.90 -12.16
CA ASN A 297 -14.97 -9.11 -13.44
C ASN A 297 -15.75 -10.01 -14.42
N SER A 298 -16.97 -10.43 -14.07
CA SER A 298 -17.73 -11.40 -14.87
C SER A 298 -18.39 -10.78 -16.11
N SER A 299 -18.66 -9.48 -16.09
CA SER A 299 -19.34 -8.77 -17.18
C SER A 299 -18.35 -8.31 -18.25
N PRO A 300 -18.45 -8.78 -19.51
CA PRO A 300 -17.61 -8.27 -20.60
C PRO A 300 -18.06 -6.88 -21.10
N SER A 301 -19.09 -6.27 -20.50
CA SER A 301 -19.61 -4.98 -20.95
C SER A 301 -18.60 -3.84 -20.72
N THR A 302 -18.59 -2.88 -21.65
CA THR A 302 -17.81 -1.62 -21.57
C THR A 302 -18.47 -0.56 -20.68
N ASP A 303 -19.70 -0.78 -20.24
CA ASP A 303 -20.48 0.18 -19.45
C ASP A 303 -20.16 0.12 -17.94
N TYR A 304 -19.30 -0.82 -17.54
CA TYR A 304 -18.80 -0.98 -16.17
C TYR A 304 -17.35 -0.51 -16.05
N PHE A 305 -16.93 -0.15 -14.84
CA PHE A 305 -15.59 0.34 -14.53
C PHE A 305 -14.84 -0.63 -13.60
N PRO A 306 -14.72 -1.91 -13.98
CA PRO A 306 -14.20 -2.92 -13.07
C PRO A 306 -12.74 -2.66 -12.74
N LEU A 307 -12.37 -2.81 -11.47
CA LEU A 307 -11.00 -2.68 -10.98
C LEU A 307 -10.07 -3.75 -11.58
N GLY A 308 -10.61 -4.84 -12.15
CA GLY A 308 -9.84 -5.76 -12.98
C GLY A 308 -9.25 -5.14 -14.25
N ARG A 309 -9.71 -3.96 -14.69
CA ARG A 309 -9.10 -3.19 -15.79
C ARG A 309 -8.06 -2.20 -15.24
N PRO A 310 -6.80 -2.26 -15.66
CA PRO A 310 -5.75 -1.34 -15.20
C PRO A 310 -6.08 0.15 -15.40
N HIS A 311 -6.90 0.49 -16.39
CA HIS A 311 -7.35 1.86 -16.66
C HIS A 311 -8.06 2.56 -15.50
N TYR A 312 -8.57 1.82 -14.52
CA TYR A 312 -9.32 2.40 -13.40
C TYR A 312 -8.60 2.25 -12.06
N ARG A 313 -7.41 1.65 -12.05
CA ARG A 313 -6.65 1.39 -10.82
C ARG A 313 -5.81 2.60 -10.43
N PHE A 314 -5.59 2.78 -9.14
CA PHE A 314 -4.69 3.82 -8.66
C PHE A 314 -3.24 3.55 -9.08
N GLY A 315 -2.55 4.57 -9.57
CA GLY A 315 -1.17 4.47 -10.04
C GLY A 315 -1.02 4.13 -11.52
N PHE A 316 -2.13 3.89 -12.23
CA PHE A 316 -2.13 3.53 -13.64
C PHE A 316 -2.62 4.69 -14.51
N ASN A 317 -2.09 4.79 -15.74
CA ASN A 317 -2.56 5.76 -16.71
C ASN A 317 -3.94 5.35 -17.24
N HIS A 318 -4.99 6.09 -16.90
CA HIS A 318 -6.35 5.77 -17.35
C HIS A 318 -6.55 5.78 -18.87
N ALA A 319 -5.62 6.35 -19.65
CA ALA A 319 -5.68 6.30 -21.12
C ALA A 319 -5.08 5.01 -21.70
N THR A 320 -4.02 4.46 -21.09
CA THR A 320 -3.26 3.33 -21.66
C THR A 320 -3.30 2.06 -20.82
N GLY A 321 -3.68 2.15 -19.54
CA GLY A 321 -3.61 1.06 -18.57
C GLY A 321 -2.20 0.73 -18.09
N LEU A 322 -1.19 1.55 -18.43
CA LEU A 322 0.20 1.32 -18.00
C LEU A 322 0.45 1.91 -16.62
N SER A 323 1.24 1.22 -15.81
CA SER A 323 1.61 1.65 -14.46
C SER A 323 2.66 2.77 -14.49
N ARG A 324 2.58 3.75 -13.58
CA ARG A 324 3.61 4.79 -13.40
C ARG A 324 4.41 4.54 -12.12
N GLU A 325 5.58 3.92 -12.29
CA GLU A 325 6.43 3.46 -11.18
C GLU A 325 7.79 4.17 -11.14
N TYR A 326 8.18 4.78 -12.24
CA TYR A 326 9.42 5.53 -12.39
C TYR A 326 9.13 6.98 -12.74
N MET A 327 10.05 7.85 -12.31
CA MET A 327 10.00 9.27 -12.62
C MET A 327 11.40 9.79 -12.91
N THR A 328 11.48 10.80 -13.78
CA THR A 328 12.71 11.55 -14.02
C THR A 328 13.28 12.09 -12.72
N SER A 329 14.58 11.89 -12.52
CA SER A 329 15.29 12.30 -11.31
C SER A 329 15.86 13.71 -11.42
N SER A 330 16.01 14.39 -10.28
CA SER A 330 16.76 15.64 -10.20
C SER A 330 18.26 15.47 -10.40
N SER A 331 18.78 14.24 -10.32
CA SER A 331 20.19 13.93 -10.54
C SER A 331 20.44 13.39 -11.94
N ALA A 332 21.42 13.97 -12.64
CA ALA A 332 21.89 13.48 -13.93
C ALA A 332 22.58 12.10 -13.85
N SER A 333 23.05 11.68 -12.66
CA SER A 333 23.73 10.40 -12.48
C SER A 333 22.79 9.20 -12.40
N ASN A 334 21.52 9.43 -12.09
CA ASN A 334 20.50 8.40 -12.09
C ASN A 334 19.24 9.00 -12.71
N PRO A 335 19.08 8.94 -14.05
CA PRO A 335 18.13 9.76 -14.78
C PRO A 335 16.66 9.42 -14.49
N GLN A 336 16.37 8.19 -14.06
CA GLN A 336 15.05 7.73 -13.64
C GLN A 336 15.17 7.08 -12.26
N LEU A 337 14.20 7.36 -11.40
CA LEU A 337 14.15 6.77 -10.07
C LEU A 337 12.81 6.09 -9.86
N PHE A 338 12.86 4.92 -9.26
CA PHE A 338 11.69 4.24 -8.76
C PHE A 338 11.01 5.07 -7.67
N ILE A 339 9.70 5.20 -7.79
CA ILE A 339 8.81 5.85 -6.84
C ILE A 339 7.75 4.90 -6.29
N GLY A 340 7.55 3.73 -6.90
CA GLY A 340 6.45 2.84 -6.59
C GLY A 340 5.09 3.45 -6.94
N ARG A 341 4.51 4.18 -5.97
CA ARG A 341 3.28 4.97 -6.14
C ARG A 341 3.45 6.37 -5.54
N PHE A 342 2.52 7.26 -5.88
CA PHE A 342 2.43 8.55 -5.21
C PHE A 342 2.03 8.38 -3.74
N THR A 343 2.78 9.01 -2.85
CA THR A 343 2.56 8.94 -1.39
C THR A 343 1.40 9.84 -0.94
N HIS A 344 0.94 9.68 0.30
CA HIS A 344 -0.03 10.60 0.92
C HIS A 344 0.51 12.04 0.98
N GLU A 345 1.83 12.21 1.20
CA GLU A 345 2.47 13.54 1.12
C GLU A 345 2.25 14.18 -0.26
N GLU A 346 2.42 13.43 -1.33
CA GLU A 346 2.36 13.98 -2.70
C GLU A 346 0.94 14.17 -3.20
N THR A 347 0.07 13.18 -2.95
CA THR A 347 -1.33 13.20 -3.39
C THR A 347 -2.15 14.23 -2.65
N SER A 348 -1.82 14.54 -1.39
CA SER A 348 -2.54 15.56 -0.60
C SER A 348 -2.09 17.00 -0.88
N HIS A 349 -1.03 17.18 -1.68
CA HIS A 349 -0.53 18.50 -2.04
C HIS A 349 -1.56 19.24 -2.90
N VAL A 350 -1.79 20.54 -2.64
CA VAL A 350 -2.80 21.36 -3.33
C VAL A 350 -2.81 21.21 -4.86
N ASN A 351 -1.66 20.97 -5.47
CA ASN A 351 -1.54 20.86 -6.91
C ASN A 351 -1.81 19.45 -7.50
N PHE A 352 -2.05 18.44 -6.67
CA PHE A 352 -2.38 17.09 -7.12
C PHE A 352 -3.90 16.95 -7.25
N ASN A 353 -4.43 17.43 -8.37
CA ASN A 353 -5.90 17.55 -8.54
C ASN A 353 -6.57 16.30 -9.09
N TYR A 354 -5.78 15.29 -9.47
CA TYR A 354 -6.27 14.05 -10.04
C TYR A 354 -6.90 13.15 -8.98
N PRO A 355 -8.01 12.42 -9.23
CA PRO A 355 -8.69 12.25 -10.51
C PRO A 355 -9.71 13.35 -10.87
N GLN A 356 -10.00 14.24 -9.93
CA GLN A 356 -11.03 15.26 -10.11
C GLN A 356 -10.73 16.19 -11.30
N ASP A 357 -9.49 16.63 -11.42
CA ASP A 357 -8.99 17.39 -12.55
C ASP A 357 -7.56 16.97 -12.95
N LEU A 358 -7.10 17.48 -14.08
CA LEU A 358 -5.71 17.40 -14.48
C LEU A 358 -4.84 18.27 -13.58
N MET A 359 -3.56 17.92 -13.44
CA MET A 359 -2.59 18.79 -12.79
C MET A 359 -2.50 20.15 -13.52
N PRO A 360 -2.27 21.26 -12.78
CA PRO A 360 -2.09 22.58 -13.37
C PRO A 360 -0.96 22.62 -14.41
N VAL A 361 -1.16 23.34 -15.52
CA VAL A 361 -0.16 23.51 -16.60
C VAL A 361 1.14 24.14 -16.10
N SER A 362 1.07 24.95 -15.03
CA SER A 362 2.23 25.54 -14.36
C SER A 362 3.19 24.50 -13.76
N LEU A 363 2.80 23.23 -13.65
CA LEU A 363 3.57 22.16 -13.04
C LEU A 363 3.89 21.09 -14.07
N GLY A 364 5.09 21.17 -14.62
CA GLY A 364 5.57 20.21 -15.60
C GLY A 364 4.78 20.19 -16.92
N GLY A 365 3.92 21.17 -17.20
CA GLY A 365 3.04 21.18 -18.37
C GLY A 365 1.61 20.70 -18.12
N GLY A 366 1.31 20.24 -16.89
CA GLY A 366 -0.01 19.77 -16.49
C GLY A 366 -0.40 18.42 -17.09
N GLY A 367 -1.62 17.96 -16.77
CA GLY A 367 -2.16 16.71 -17.32
C GLY A 367 -2.35 15.60 -16.27
N ASN A 368 -2.42 14.36 -16.74
CA ASN A 368 -2.59 13.19 -15.87
C ASN A 368 -1.26 12.86 -15.15
N PRO A 369 -1.17 12.95 -13.81
CA PRO A 369 0.03 12.57 -13.08
C PRO A 369 0.39 11.09 -13.20
N MET A 370 -0.49 10.23 -13.70
CA MET A 370 -0.17 8.83 -13.97
C MET A 370 0.37 8.61 -15.39
N ASP A 371 0.39 9.63 -16.25
CA ASP A 371 0.94 9.54 -17.59
C ASP A 371 2.44 9.91 -17.58
N PRO A 372 3.37 9.00 -17.94
CA PRO A 372 4.80 9.31 -18.02
C PRO A 372 5.13 10.36 -19.09
N THR A 373 4.28 10.53 -20.10
CA THR A 373 4.36 11.60 -21.10
C THR A 373 3.63 12.88 -20.70
N GLY A 374 2.90 12.83 -19.58
CA GLY A 374 2.12 13.94 -19.02
C GLY A 374 3.00 14.97 -18.30
N PRO A 375 2.62 15.45 -17.10
CA PRO A 375 3.39 16.49 -16.43
C PRO A 375 4.83 16.00 -16.18
N ASN A 376 5.78 16.84 -16.57
CA ASN A 376 7.22 16.67 -16.36
C ASN A 376 7.56 16.84 -14.87
N LEU A 377 7.14 15.86 -14.08
CA LEU A 377 7.43 15.76 -12.67
C LEU A 377 8.85 15.22 -12.48
N VAL A 378 9.53 15.76 -11.46
CA VAL A 378 10.89 15.39 -11.12
C VAL A 378 10.94 14.93 -9.67
N VAL A 379 11.49 13.75 -9.42
CA VAL A 379 11.73 13.24 -8.07
C VAL A 379 13.11 13.66 -7.58
N ASN A 380 13.15 14.17 -6.35
CA ASN A 380 14.41 14.53 -5.72
C ASN A 380 15.19 13.27 -5.34
N SER A 381 16.44 13.17 -5.79
CA SER A 381 17.29 11.99 -5.56
C SER A 381 17.69 11.75 -4.09
N GLU A 382 17.68 12.78 -3.25
CA GLU A 382 18.05 12.71 -1.83
C GLU A 382 16.85 12.40 -0.94
N THR A 383 15.78 13.18 -1.08
CA THR A 383 14.56 13.04 -0.25
C THR A 383 13.62 11.96 -0.77
N ARG A 384 13.80 11.53 -2.03
CA ARG A 384 12.92 10.59 -2.73
C ARG A 384 11.47 11.05 -2.82
N VAL A 385 11.19 12.34 -2.72
CA VAL A 385 9.85 12.94 -2.90
C VAL A 385 9.80 13.72 -4.22
N VAL A 386 8.64 13.79 -4.87
CA VAL A 386 8.43 14.61 -6.07
C VAL A 386 8.54 16.09 -5.71
N GLU A 387 9.51 16.81 -6.31
CA GLU A 387 9.87 18.19 -5.93
C GLU A 387 8.69 19.16 -5.96
N MET A 388 7.82 19.01 -6.97
CA MET A 388 6.66 19.86 -7.19
C MET A 388 5.46 19.52 -6.28
N LEU A 389 5.53 18.41 -5.55
CA LEU A 389 4.45 17.86 -4.72
C LEU A 389 4.88 17.60 -3.27
N LYS A 390 6.06 18.06 -2.87
CA LYS A 390 6.55 17.92 -1.49
C LYS A 390 5.76 18.79 -0.51
N ASN A 391 5.80 18.44 0.77
CA ASN A 391 5.11 19.15 1.86
C ASN A 391 3.58 19.14 1.78
N GLY A 392 2.96 18.13 1.17
CA GLY A 392 1.52 17.93 1.39
C GLY A 392 1.23 17.59 2.85
N PRO A 393 0.03 17.93 3.34
CA PRO A 393 -0.30 17.86 4.76
C PRO A 393 -0.33 16.44 5.34
N ARG A 394 -0.45 15.40 4.50
CA ARG A 394 -0.63 14.00 4.93
C ARG A 394 0.67 13.20 4.91
N ARG A 395 1.76 13.80 5.36
CA ARG A 395 3.09 13.15 5.33
C ARG A 395 3.12 11.94 6.26
N SER A 396 3.62 10.81 5.74
CA SER A 396 3.82 9.56 6.47
C SER A 396 2.54 8.88 6.98
N GLU A 397 1.36 9.25 6.50
CA GLU A 397 0.11 8.53 6.82
C GLU A 397 0.07 7.12 6.20
N ASP A 398 0.87 6.85 5.17
CA ASP A 398 1.05 5.57 4.47
C ASP A 398 2.34 4.81 4.89
N LEU A 399 3.12 5.33 5.84
CA LEU A 399 4.39 4.73 6.26
C LEU A 399 4.14 3.55 7.21
N VAL A 400 4.63 2.36 6.84
CA VAL A 400 4.52 1.17 7.70
C VAL A 400 5.82 0.83 8.41
N LEU A 401 6.94 0.86 7.68
CA LEU A 401 8.25 0.54 8.25
C LEU A 401 9.32 1.45 7.66
N ALA A 402 10.15 2.04 8.52
CA ALA A 402 11.28 2.86 8.13
C ALA A 402 12.59 2.08 8.20
N ASN A 403 13.65 2.61 7.56
CA ASN A 403 14.97 1.99 7.45
C ASN A 403 14.96 0.61 6.75
N VAL A 404 14.03 0.43 5.81
CA VAL A 404 13.96 -0.74 4.97
C VAL A 404 15.03 -0.64 3.89
N ARG A 405 15.80 -1.72 3.72
CA ARG A 405 16.88 -1.85 2.74
C ARG A 405 16.39 -2.51 1.46
N SER A 406 15.51 -3.50 1.58
CA SER A 406 14.91 -4.18 0.43
C SER A 406 13.51 -4.71 0.77
N PHE A 407 12.68 -4.79 -0.26
CA PHE A 407 11.33 -5.34 -0.27
C PHE A 407 11.22 -6.14 -1.57
N ASP A 408 11.27 -7.46 -1.45
CA ASP A 408 11.47 -8.39 -2.56
C ASP A 408 10.30 -9.39 -2.61
N ILE A 409 9.68 -9.57 -3.78
CA ILE A 409 8.50 -10.39 -4.01
C ILE A 409 8.77 -11.45 -5.08
N LYS A 410 8.90 -12.69 -4.64
CA LYS A 410 9.16 -13.82 -5.55
C LYS A 410 7.91 -14.66 -5.75
N VAL A 411 7.66 -15.07 -6.99
CA VAL A 411 6.52 -15.93 -7.35
C VAL A 411 6.95 -17.40 -7.39
N PHE A 412 6.08 -18.31 -6.96
CA PHE A 412 6.37 -19.74 -7.09
C PHE A 412 6.14 -20.21 -8.52
N ASP A 413 7.18 -20.74 -9.16
CA ASP A 413 7.11 -21.34 -10.49
C ASP A 413 7.00 -22.86 -10.37
N ASP A 414 5.82 -23.42 -10.69
CA ASP A 414 5.57 -24.86 -10.62
C ASP A 414 6.46 -25.69 -11.57
N ARG A 415 7.05 -25.09 -12.62
CA ARG A 415 7.93 -25.82 -13.55
C ARG A 415 9.36 -25.82 -13.09
N TYR A 416 9.79 -24.73 -12.48
CA TYR A 416 11.11 -24.62 -11.88
C TYR A 416 11.18 -25.21 -10.46
N GLN A 417 10.03 -25.34 -9.79
CA GLN A 417 9.85 -25.85 -8.42
C GLN A 417 10.57 -25.00 -7.36
N ASP A 418 10.64 -23.69 -7.58
CA ASP A 418 11.20 -22.71 -6.63
C ASP A 418 10.51 -21.35 -6.76
N PHE A 419 10.77 -20.48 -5.80
CA PHE A 419 10.40 -19.07 -5.86
C PHE A 419 11.40 -18.30 -6.71
N VAL A 420 10.89 -17.62 -7.74
CA VAL A 420 11.68 -16.93 -8.76
C VAL A 420 11.20 -15.50 -8.97
N ASP A 421 12.08 -14.68 -9.52
CA ASP A 421 11.79 -13.30 -9.90
C ASP A 421 11.12 -13.27 -11.26
N ILE A 422 10.17 -12.35 -11.43
CA ILE A 422 9.42 -12.26 -12.68
C ILE A 422 10.34 -11.70 -13.76
N GLY A 423 10.52 -12.44 -14.85
CA GLY A 423 11.38 -12.01 -15.95
C GLY A 423 12.87 -12.21 -15.69
N ASP A 424 13.27 -13.07 -14.75
CA ASP A 424 14.69 -13.37 -14.49
C ASP A 424 15.36 -13.98 -15.74
N PRO A 425 16.43 -13.34 -16.26
CA PRO A 425 17.19 -13.84 -17.42
C PRO A 425 18.06 -15.08 -17.12
N ALA A 426 18.29 -15.41 -15.85
CA ALA A 426 19.04 -16.59 -15.43
C ALA A 426 18.18 -17.87 -15.45
N LEU A 427 16.85 -17.73 -15.49
CA LEU A 427 15.95 -18.87 -15.57
C LEU A 427 16.00 -19.56 -16.95
N PRO A 428 15.82 -20.89 -16.99
CA PRO A 428 15.67 -21.58 -18.27
C PRO A 428 14.38 -21.13 -18.97
N VAL A 429 14.38 -21.04 -20.31
CA VAL A 429 13.20 -20.64 -21.13
C VAL A 429 11.97 -21.55 -20.90
N THR A 430 12.16 -22.71 -20.28
CA THR A 430 11.06 -23.62 -19.89
C THR A 430 10.33 -23.19 -18.63
N ALA A 431 10.95 -22.36 -17.78
CA ALA A 431 10.31 -21.72 -16.63
C ALA A 431 9.28 -20.71 -17.12
N ARG A 432 8.18 -20.58 -16.38
CA ARG A 432 7.05 -19.73 -16.74
C ARG A 432 7.40 -18.26 -16.66
N PHE A 433 8.15 -17.88 -15.63
CA PHE A 433 8.47 -16.49 -15.35
C PHE A 433 9.87 -16.09 -15.84
N ALA A 434 10.48 -16.82 -16.77
CA ALA A 434 11.78 -16.45 -17.33
C ALA A 434 11.69 -15.22 -18.27
N ALA A 435 12.80 -14.49 -18.42
CA ALA A 435 12.90 -13.38 -19.36
C ALA A 435 12.52 -13.82 -20.80
N GLY A 436 11.56 -13.11 -21.42
CA GLY A 436 11.13 -13.39 -22.79
C GLY A 436 10.38 -14.72 -22.97
N ALA A 437 10.11 -15.45 -21.90
CA ALA A 437 9.26 -16.63 -21.94
C ALA A 437 7.81 -16.18 -22.05
N LYS A 438 7.33 -15.99 -23.29
CA LYS A 438 5.91 -15.72 -23.60
C LYS A 438 5.34 -14.72 -22.58
N GLN A 439 5.81 -13.48 -22.64
CA GLN A 439 5.41 -12.35 -21.80
C GLN A 439 4.76 -11.30 -22.70
N ASN A 440 3.71 -10.61 -22.22
CA ASN A 440 3.15 -9.47 -22.93
C ASN A 440 4.21 -8.35 -22.97
N ALA A 441 4.60 -7.92 -24.17
CA ALA A 441 5.66 -6.94 -24.36
C ALA A 441 5.25 -5.50 -24.01
N GLU A 442 3.95 -5.26 -23.86
CA GLU A 442 3.36 -3.95 -23.62
C GLU A 442 2.97 -3.75 -22.15
N ALA A 443 2.57 -4.81 -21.44
CA ALA A 443 2.13 -4.75 -20.04
C ALA A 443 3.27 -4.40 -19.07
N GLY A 444 2.99 -3.51 -18.11
CA GLY A 444 3.96 -3.00 -17.13
C GLY A 444 4.09 -1.48 -17.20
N ASN A 445 5.32 -0.98 -17.09
CA ASN A 445 5.62 0.44 -17.25
C ASN A 445 6.43 0.68 -18.54
N THR A 446 6.90 1.90 -18.77
CA THR A 446 7.61 2.26 -20.01
C THR A 446 9.04 1.72 -20.10
N GLU A 447 9.59 1.25 -18.99
CA GLU A 447 10.97 0.77 -18.86
C GLU A 447 11.02 -0.75 -18.70
N TRP A 448 10.18 -1.28 -17.82
CA TRP A 448 10.14 -2.69 -17.46
C TRP A 448 8.76 -3.31 -17.69
N LYS A 449 8.77 -4.58 -18.09
CA LYS A 449 7.58 -5.36 -18.44
C LYS A 449 7.34 -6.55 -17.51
N ASN A 450 8.23 -6.73 -16.53
CA ASN A 450 8.28 -7.86 -15.61
C ASN A 450 7.18 -7.76 -14.56
N VAL A 451 5.94 -8.05 -14.99
CA VAL A 451 4.75 -7.86 -14.15
C VAL A 451 3.84 -9.08 -14.21
N PHE A 452 3.32 -9.47 -13.06
CA PHE A 452 2.18 -10.38 -12.98
C PHE A 452 0.92 -9.54 -12.73
N ASP A 453 -0.14 -9.75 -13.52
CA ASP A 453 -1.40 -9.06 -13.35
C ASP A 453 -2.58 -9.99 -13.63
N THR A 454 -3.58 -9.95 -12.77
CA THR A 454 -4.88 -10.53 -13.06
C THR A 454 -5.66 -9.61 -13.99
N TRP A 455 -6.01 -10.12 -15.17
CA TRP A 455 -6.59 -9.35 -16.26
C TRP A 455 -8.12 -9.47 -16.28
N HIS A 456 -8.88 -8.40 -16.55
CA HIS A 456 -10.32 -8.49 -16.84
C HIS A 456 -10.59 -8.95 -18.30
N PRO A 457 -11.66 -9.74 -18.59
CA PRO A 457 -11.89 -10.34 -19.92
C PRO A 457 -11.95 -9.36 -21.10
N ALA A 458 -12.48 -8.16 -20.87
CA ALA A 458 -12.60 -7.10 -21.87
C ALA A 458 -11.56 -5.97 -21.68
N THR A 459 -10.43 -6.26 -21.01
CA THR A 459 -9.30 -5.33 -20.88
C THR A 459 -8.48 -5.30 -22.16
N SER A 460 -7.95 -4.12 -22.47
CA SER A 460 -6.76 -3.94 -23.28
C SER A 460 -5.76 -3.07 -22.53
N VAL A 461 -4.47 -3.34 -22.60
CA VAL A 461 -3.40 -2.43 -22.13
C VAL A 461 -2.55 -2.07 -23.32
N ALA A 462 -2.40 -0.77 -23.59
CA ALA A 462 -1.68 -0.26 -24.77
C ALA A 462 -2.06 -0.97 -26.10
N SER A 463 -3.35 -1.32 -26.26
CA SER A 463 -3.94 -2.10 -27.37
C SER A 463 -3.62 -3.59 -27.45
N ASP A 464 -2.84 -4.13 -26.49
CA ASP A 464 -2.70 -5.57 -26.29
C ASP A 464 -3.84 -6.08 -25.39
N PHE A 465 -4.45 -7.20 -25.77
CA PHE A 465 -5.57 -7.80 -25.06
C PHE A 465 -5.18 -9.06 -24.28
N ASP A 466 -3.94 -9.53 -24.44
CA ASP A 466 -3.48 -10.74 -23.76
C ASP A 466 -2.95 -10.42 -22.35
N PRO A 467 -3.18 -11.30 -21.36
CA PRO A 467 -2.66 -11.11 -20.01
C PRO A 467 -1.11 -11.14 -19.99
N PRO A 468 -0.43 -10.62 -18.95
CA PRO A 468 1.04 -10.49 -18.97
C PRO A 468 1.78 -11.81 -18.99
N TYR A 469 1.25 -12.84 -18.33
CA TYR A 469 1.80 -14.19 -18.33
C TYR A 469 0.74 -15.25 -18.63
N PRO A 470 1.09 -16.34 -19.34
CA PRO A 470 0.18 -17.42 -19.64
C PRO A 470 0.04 -18.33 -18.42
N MET A 471 -1.14 -18.29 -17.80
CA MET A 471 -1.49 -19.15 -16.66
C MET A 471 -2.37 -20.34 -17.09
N LEU A 472 -2.44 -20.60 -18.39
CA LEU A 472 -3.01 -21.81 -18.97
C LEU A 472 -1.89 -22.71 -19.46
N SER A 473 -2.14 -24.01 -19.46
CA SER A 473 -1.24 -25.01 -20.04
C SER A 473 -1.94 -25.98 -20.97
N ASP A 474 -1.22 -26.47 -21.98
CA ASP A 474 -1.68 -27.57 -22.82
C ASP A 474 -1.63 -28.93 -22.10
N SER A 475 -1.99 -30.01 -22.81
CA SER A 475 -1.92 -31.39 -22.29
C SER A 475 -0.51 -31.89 -21.98
N ALA A 476 0.54 -31.22 -22.48
CA ALA A 476 1.94 -31.46 -22.12
C ALA A 476 2.39 -30.56 -20.95
N GLY A 477 1.48 -29.76 -20.39
CA GLY A 477 1.71 -28.83 -19.31
C GLY A 477 2.48 -27.57 -19.73
N LEU A 478 2.72 -27.33 -21.03
CA LEU A 478 3.44 -26.15 -21.55
C LEU A 478 2.57 -24.90 -21.42
N PRO A 479 3.11 -23.73 -21.00
CA PRO A 479 2.32 -22.51 -20.89
C PRO A 479 1.82 -22.06 -22.26
N VAL A 480 0.53 -21.72 -22.33
CA VAL A 480 -0.16 -21.31 -23.55
C VAL A 480 -0.90 -20.00 -23.30
N TYR A 481 -0.68 -19.02 -24.17
CA TYR A 481 -1.51 -17.82 -24.29
C TYR A 481 -2.75 -18.05 -25.13
N ASP A 482 -2.65 -18.98 -26.07
CA ASP A 482 -3.43 -19.02 -27.28
C ASP A 482 -4.92 -19.30 -27.01
N LEU A 483 -5.68 -18.21 -26.98
CA LEU A 483 -7.15 -18.21 -26.96
C LEU A 483 -7.75 -18.46 -28.36
N THR A 484 -6.92 -18.46 -29.40
CA THR A 484 -7.33 -18.70 -30.79
C THR A 484 -7.32 -20.19 -31.13
N ASP A 485 -6.47 -21.00 -30.48
CA ASP A 485 -6.51 -22.46 -30.56
C ASP A 485 -7.63 -23.04 -29.68
N GLN A 486 -8.76 -23.30 -30.33
CA GLN A 486 -9.94 -23.92 -29.75
C GLN A 486 -9.93 -25.44 -29.83
N GLY A 487 -8.93 -26.05 -30.47
CA GLY A 487 -8.85 -27.50 -30.67
C GLY A 487 -8.16 -28.26 -29.53
N THR A 488 -7.39 -27.56 -28.70
CA THR A 488 -6.60 -28.17 -27.61
C THR A 488 -7.29 -27.99 -26.27
N GLU A 489 -7.32 -29.03 -25.43
CA GLU A 489 -7.78 -28.90 -24.04
C GLU A 489 -6.78 -28.04 -23.26
N HIS A 490 -7.30 -27.00 -22.59
CA HIS A 490 -6.51 -26.10 -21.75
C HIS A 490 -6.73 -26.45 -20.29
N TYR A 491 -5.63 -26.54 -19.54
CA TYR A 491 -5.62 -26.81 -18.11
C TYR A 491 -5.26 -25.51 -17.37
N PRO A 492 -5.97 -25.16 -16.28
CA PRO A 492 -5.61 -24.02 -15.48
C PRO A 492 -4.31 -24.29 -14.74
N SER A 493 -3.45 -23.27 -14.64
CA SER A 493 -2.27 -23.29 -13.80
C SER A 493 -2.12 -21.93 -13.10
N PRO A 494 -2.97 -21.66 -12.09
CA PRO A 494 -2.97 -20.40 -11.35
C PRO A 494 -1.66 -20.20 -10.58
N LEU A 495 -1.39 -18.97 -10.14
CA LEU A 495 -0.25 -18.70 -9.25
C LEU A 495 -0.55 -19.29 -7.87
N THR A 496 0.34 -20.16 -7.38
CA THR A 496 0.05 -21.01 -6.21
C THR A 496 0.63 -20.48 -4.90
N ALA A 497 1.69 -19.68 -4.93
CA ALA A 497 2.30 -19.07 -3.76
C ALA A 497 3.21 -17.89 -4.14
N ILE A 498 3.46 -17.02 -3.16
CA ILE A 498 4.48 -15.96 -3.22
C ILE A 498 5.37 -16.00 -1.97
N ARG A 499 6.56 -15.44 -2.10
CA ARG A 499 7.49 -15.20 -1.00
C ARG A 499 7.83 -13.72 -0.95
N ILE A 500 7.55 -13.08 0.19
CA ILE A 500 7.89 -11.68 0.43
C ILE A 500 9.05 -11.62 1.42
N LEU A 501 10.10 -10.88 1.05
CA LEU A 501 11.35 -10.72 1.79
C LEU A 501 11.54 -9.24 2.10
N VAL A 502 11.55 -8.89 3.40
CA VAL A 502 11.80 -7.51 3.84
C VAL A 502 13.07 -7.47 4.65
N ARG A 503 14.08 -6.74 4.16
CA ARG A 503 15.32 -6.49 4.92
C ARG A 503 15.30 -5.08 5.47
N TYR A 504 15.56 -4.90 6.75
CA TYR A 504 15.55 -3.58 7.38
C TYR A 504 16.66 -3.44 8.42
N GLU A 505 17.11 -2.21 8.65
CA GLU A 505 18.16 -1.90 9.62
C GLU A 505 17.54 -1.50 10.96
N ASP A 506 17.94 -2.17 12.04
CA ASP A 506 17.57 -1.78 13.39
C ASP A 506 18.42 -0.57 13.82
N PRO A 507 17.84 0.62 14.00
CA PRO A 507 18.60 1.82 14.31
C PRO A 507 19.31 1.78 15.68
N THR A 508 18.88 0.89 16.58
CA THR A 508 19.46 0.78 17.93
C THR A 508 20.63 -0.19 18.01
N SER A 509 20.66 -1.18 17.13
CA SER A 509 21.75 -2.17 17.06
C SER A 509 22.66 -2.00 15.84
N GLY A 510 22.23 -1.25 14.81
CA GLY A 510 22.91 -1.13 13.52
C GLY A 510 22.95 -2.43 12.73
N GLN A 511 22.17 -3.44 13.12
CA GLN A 511 22.13 -4.75 12.47
C GLN A 511 21.02 -4.80 11.42
N VAL A 512 21.30 -5.49 10.31
CA VAL A 512 20.29 -5.82 9.31
C VAL A 512 19.51 -7.03 9.79
N ARG A 513 18.18 -6.90 9.80
CA ARG A 513 17.21 -7.95 10.05
C ARG A 513 16.50 -8.31 8.76
N GLN A 514 15.99 -9.54 8.71
CA GLN A 514 15.22 -10.04 7.58
C GLN A 514 13.95 -10.70 8.08
N MET A 515 12.83 -10.26 7.53
CA MET A 515 11.53 -10.89 7.63
C MET A 515 11.27 -11.67 6.34
N THR A 516 10.71 -12.87 6.46
CA THR A 516 10.30 -13.68 5.31
C THR A 516 8.88 -14.19 5.53
N LEU A 517 7.98 -13.84 4.62
CA LEU A 517 6.61 -14.34 4.57
C LEU A 517 6.48 -15.23 3.35
N ILE A 518 6.10 -16.50 3.54
CA ILE A 518 5.71 -17.39 2.44
C ILE A 518 4.21 -17.55 2.53
N HIS A 519 3.50 -17.07 1.50
CA HIS A 519 2.05 -17.05 1.48
C HIS A 519 1.51 -18.00 0.41
N PRO A 520 0.72 -19.02 0.77
CA PRO A 520 0.01 -19.82 -0.21
C PRO A 520 -1.13 -18.99 -0.83
N LEU A 521 -1.25 -19.04 -2.16
CA LEU A 521 -2.25 -18.30 -2.94
C LEU A 521 -3.35 -19.20 -3.51
N ARG A 522 -3.54 -20.37 -2.91
CA ARG A 522 -4.52 -21.36 -3.37
C ARG A 522 -5.95 -20.83 -3.19
N SER A 523 -6.81 -21.28 -4.09
CA SER A 523 -8.24 -20.97 -4.05
C SER A 523 -9.00 -21.87 -3.10
N ARG A 524 -9.99 -21.27 -2.45
CA ARG A 524 -11.08 -21.86 -1.68
C ARG A 524 -11.74 -23.07 -2.33
N SER A 525 -11.79 -23.14 -3.65
CA SER A 525 -12.53 -24.17 -4.39
C SER A 525 -11.79 -25.50 -4.58
N GLU A 526 -10.51 -25.56 -4.19
CA GLU A 526 -9.65 -26.74 -4.33
C GLU A 526 -9.36 -27.47 -3.01
N GLU A 527 -9.91 -26.98 -1.89
CA GLU A 527 -10.06 -27.72 -0.61
C GLU A 527 -11.41 -28.45 -0.55
#